data_AF-A0A8J6UHG4-F1
#
_entry.id   AF-A0A8J6UHG4-F1
#
_cell.length_a   1.000
_cell.length_b   1.000
_cell.length_c   1.000
_cell.angle_alpha   90.00
_cell.angle_beta   90.00
_cell.angle_gamma   90.00
#
_symmetry.space_group_name_H-M   'P 1'
#
loop_
_entity.id
_entity.type
_entity.pdbx_description
1 polymer ?
#
loop_
_entity_poly.entity_id
_entity_poly.type
_entity_poly.pdbx_seq_one_letter_code
_entity_poly.pdbx_strand_id
1 'polypeptide(L)'
;MNFNPKHILGIKDLSAAEIHFILDSAASFKEINSRQIKKVPTLRGKTIVNLFFEASTRTRTSFEIAGKRLSADTINISASSSSVVKGETLEDTAKNIEAMHPDIIVMRHSASGACDYLAQRLKCSVINAGDGTHEHPSQALLDVFTIRQHKEKIEGLTVTIAGDVTHSRVVRSNIYCLTKLGAKVRVAGPRTMLPPGLEKLGCEVYTDLREAIRDVDCIMMLRIQRERQGKTLIPSLREYARFYGLNPENIKLAKPDVIVLHPGPMNRGVEISSQVADGPHNVILDQVENGVAVRMALLYLVSGGEPLQQN
;
A
#
# COMPACT_ATOMS: atom_id res chain seq x y z
N MET A 1 2.39 21.36 12.43
CA MET A 1 1.34 21.28 11.40
C MET A 1 0.18 20.50 12.00
N ASN A 2 -1.06 20.98 11.89
CA ASN A 2 -2.22 20.20 12.34
C ASN A 2 -2.60 19.21 11.24
N PHE A 3 -2.67 17.92 11.57
CA PHE A 3 -3.16 16.89 10.67
C PHE A 3 -4.69 16.95 10.65
N ASN A 4 -5.24 17.52 9.59
CA ASN A 4 -6.68 17.72 9.43
C ASN A 4 -7.47 16.51 8.87
N PRO A 5 -6.88 15.52 8.18
CA PRO A 5 -7.67 14.42 7.62
C PRO A 5 -8.33 13.54 8.70
N LYS A 6 -9.67 13.59 8.77
CA LYS A 6 -10.48 12.65 9.54
C LYS A 6 -10.43 11.22 8.98
N HIS A 7 -10.29 11.09 7.66
CA HIS A 7 -10.29 9.82 6.94
C HIS A 7 -9.04 9.68 6.08
N ILE A 8 -8.66 8.44 5.78
CA ILE A 8 -7.56 8.12 4.85
C ILE A 8 -8.14 7.25 3.74
N LEU A 9 -8.72 7.90 2.74
CA LEU A 9 -9.48 7.23 1.67
C LEU A 9 -8.63 6.99 0.42
N GLY A 10 -7.67 7.87 0.15
CA GLY A 10 -6.80 7.81 -1.01
C GLY A 10 -5.59 8.71 -0.85
N ILE A 11 -4.59 8.56 -1.72
CA ILE A 11 -3.43 9.45 -1.77
C ILE A 11 -3.76 10.73 -2.54
N LYS A 12 -4.74 10.65 -3.46
CA LYS A 12 -5.10 11.76 -4.33
C LYS A 12 -5.45 13.05 -3.59
N ASP A 13 -6.06 12.93 -2.42
CA ASP A 13 -6.54 14.10 -1.65
C ASP A 13 -5.55 14.55 -0.55
N LEU A 14 -4.48 13.80 -0.29
CA LEU A 14 -3.44 14.19 0.68
C LEU A 14 -2.44 15.17 0.05
N SER A 15 -2.14 16.28 0.70
CA SER A 15 -1.05 17.17 0.32
C SER A 15 0.33 16.52 0.55
N ALA A 16 1.36 17.00 -0.13
CA ALA A 16 2.73 16.54 0.09
C ALA A 16 3.16 16.72 1.56
N ALA A 17 2.76 17.83 2.20
CA ALA A 17 3.06 18.11 3.59
C ALA A 17 2.36 17.12 4.55
N GLU A 18 1.09 16.75 4.30
CA GLU A 18 0.41 15.70 5.07
C GLU A 18 1.06 14.32 4.87
N ILE A 19 1.51 14.01 3.65
CA ILE A 19 2.25 12.77 3.38
C ILE A 19 3.54 12.75 4.20
N HIS A 20 4.35 13.82 4.16
CA HIS A 20 5.56 13.91 4.98
C HIS A 20 5.26 13.76 6.47
N PHE A 21 4.22 14.41 6.96
CA PHE A 21 3.79 14.31 8.36
C PHE A 21 3.44 12.88 8.79
N ILE A 22 2.74 12.13 7.92
CA ILE A 22 2.46 10.71 8.15
C ILE A 22 3.76 9.89 8.18
N LEU A 23 4.66 10.13 7.24
CA LEU A 23 5.94 9.40 7.15
C LEU A 23 6.83 9.68 8.37
N ASP A 24 6.86 10.91 8.87
CA ASP A 24 7.63 11.29 10.05
C ASP A 24 7.03 10.66 11.32
N SER A 25 5.70 10.67 11.44
CA SER A 25 5.00 9.94 12.50
C SER A 25 5.31 8.43 12.46
N ALA A 26 5.38 7.85 11.26
CA ALA A 26 5.74 6.45 11.06
C ALA A 26 7.18 6.15 11.49
N ALA A 27 8.12 7.09 11.33
CA ALA A 27 9.49 6.94 11.82
C ALA A 27 9.52 6.77 13.35
N SER A 28 8.81 7.62 14.10
CA SER A 28 8.70 7.49 15.56
C SER A 28 8.08 6.16 15.99
N PHE A 29 7.07 5.66 15.25
CA PHE A 29 6.47 4.35 15.55
C PHE A 29 7.35 3.16 15.17
N LYS A 30 8.25 3.29 14.19
CA LYS A 30 9.19 2.22 13.85
C LYS A 30 10.12 1.90 15.03
N GLU A 31 10.57 2.90 15.77
CA GLU A 31 11.37 2.70 16.98
C GLU A 31 10.65 1.86 18.06
N ILE A 32 9.32 1.87 18.10
CA ILE A 32 8.55 1.02 19.04
C ILE A 32 8.61 -0.45 18.62
N ASN A 33 8.79 -0.75 17.33
CA ASN A 33 8.82 -2.11 16.83
C ASN A 33 10.09 -2.89 17.24
N SER A 34 11.19 -2.17 17.52
CA SER A 34 12.46 -2.73 17.98
C SER A 34 12.56 -2.90 19.49
N ARG A 35 11.66 -2.28 20.28
CA ARG A 35 11.66 -2.40 21.75
C ARG A 35 11.28 -3.81 22.20
N GLN A 36 11.73 -4.20 23.39
CA GLN A 36 11.30 -5.44 24.04
C GLN A 36 9.79 -5.41 24.33
N ILE A 37 9.30 -4.27 24.84
CA ILE A 37 7.88 -3.99 25.02
C ILE A 37 7.40 -3.18 23.82
N LYS A 38 6.71 -3.84 22.90
CA LYS A 38 6.21 -3.26 21.63
C LYS A 38 4.83 -2.62 21.78
N LYS A 39 4.47 -2.16 22.99
CA LYS A 39 3.16 -1.57 23.29
C LYS A 39 3.31 -0.18 23.89
N VAL A 40 2.49 0.75 23.41
CA VAL A 40 2.34 2.11 23.93
C VAL A 40 0.84 2.38 24.14
N PRO A 41 0.43 3.13 25.17
CA PRO A 41 -0.98 3.31 25.53
C PRO A 41 -1.69 4.40 24.70
N THR A 42 -1.16 4.79 23.54
CA THR A 42 -1.56 6.00 22.80
C THR A 42 -3.00 5.96 22.30
N LEU A 43 -3.57 4.77 22.08
CA LEU A 43 -4.97 4.56 21.69
C LEU A 43 -5.73 3.70 22.72
N ARG A 44 -5.33 3.74 23.99
CA ARG A 44 -6.05 3.02 25.06
C ARG A 44 -7.51 3.47 25.10
N GLY A 45 -8.43 2.50 25.12
CA GLY A 45 -9.87 2.74 25.15
C GLY A 45 -10.48 3.09 23.79
N LYS A 46 -9.70 3.03 22.70
CA LYS A 46 -10.18 3.19 21.33
C LYS A 46 -10.49 1.85 20.70
N THR A 47 -11.60 1.77 19.97
CA THR A 47 -12.03 0.56 19.26
C THR A 47 -11.76 0.69 17.76
N ILE A 48 -11.07 -0.31 17.20
CA ILE A 48 -10.70 -0.39 15.78
C ILE A 48 -11.35 -1.62 15.16
N VAL A 49 -12.22 -1.41 14.17
CA VAL A 49 -12.89 -2.48 13.44
C VAL A 49 -12.22 -2.68 12.09
N ASN A 50 -11.58 -3.83 11.92
CA ASN A 50 -11.01 -4.28 10.64
C ASN A 50 -12.09 -5.02 9.84
N LEU A 51 -12.69 -4.33 8.88
CA LEU A 51 -13.77 -4.83 8.04
C LEU A 51 -13.25 -5.26 6.65
N PHE A 52 -12.98 -6.55 6.47
CA PHE A 52 -12.36 -7.07 5.26
C PHE A 52 -13.34 -7.95 4.48
N PHE A 53 -13.90 -7.40 3.41
CA PHE A 53 -14.78 -8.11 2.48
C PHE A 53 -14.00 -8.91 1.42
N GLU A 54 -12.74 -8.55 1.19
CA GLU A 54 -11.82 -9.30 0.34
C GLU A 54 -10.71 -9.95 1.18
N ALA A 55 -10.28 -11.14 0.76
CA ALA A 55 -9.18 -11.85 1.39
C ALA A 55 -7.89 -11.00 1.39
N SER A 56 -7.27 -10.86 2.57
CA SER A 56 -6.08 -10.05 2.75
C SER A 56 -5.35 -10.34 4.06
N THR A 57 -4.46 -11.32 4.08
CA THR A 57 -3.73 -11.70 5.30
C THR A 57 -2.81 -10.59 5.77
N ARG A 58 -1.88 -10.12 4.93
CA ARG A 58 -0.84 -9.15 5.36
C ARG A 58 -1.42 -7.81 5.81
N THR A 59 -2.29 -7.18 5.01
CA THR A 59 -2.88 -5.89 5.37
C THR A 59 -3.73 -6.00 6.65
N ARG A 60 -4.60 -7.01 6.77
CA ARG A 60 -5.44 -7.19 7.96
C ARG A 60 -4.60 -7.43 9.22
N THR A 61 -3.68 -8.40 9.17
CA THR A 61 -2.82 -8.74 10.31
C THR A 61 -1.94 -7.55 10.72
N SER A 62 -1.42 -6.78 9.77
CA SER A 62 -0.60 -5.61 10.11
C SER A 62 -1.39 -4.47 10.77
N PHE A 63 -2.64 -4.21 10.37
CA PHE A 63 -3.51 -3.25 11.05
C PHE A 63 -3.91 -3.74 12.45
N GLU A 64 -4.22 -5.03 12.59
CA GLU A 64 -4.48 -5.64 13.89
C GLU A 64 -3.27 -5.51 14.83
N ILE A 65 -2.06 -5.83 14.33
CA ILE A 65 -0.83 -5.66 15.11
C ILE A 65 -0.63 -4.18 15.46
N ALA A 66 -0.81 -3.26 14.50
CA ALA A 66 -0.67 -1.83 14.75
C ALA A 66 -1.61 -1.34 15.87
N GLY A 67 -2.90 -1.70 15.83
CA GLY A 67 -3.86 -1.36 16.88
C GLY A 67 -3.47 -1.94 18.24
N LYS A 68 -3.09 -3.22 18.30
CA LYS A 68 -2.64 -3.88 19.54
C LYS A 68 -1.36 -3.26 20.12
N ARG A 69 -0.44 -2.78 19.26
CA ARG A 69 0.77 -2.06 19.68
C ARG A 69 0.45 -0.67 20.22
N LEU A 70 -0.62 -0.04 19.75
CA LEU A 70 -1.13 1.24 20.27
C LEU A 70 -2.09 1.07 21.46
N SER A 71 -2.26 -0.16 21.96
CA SER A 71 -3.17 -0.52 23.06
C SER A 71 -4.66 -0.25 22.77
N ALA A 72 -5.05 -0.24 21.50
CA ALA A 72 -6.45 -0.20 21.09
C ALA A 72 -7.09 -1.59 21.12
N ASP A 73 -8.42 -1.62 21.27
CA ASP A 73 -9.24 -2.82 21.13
C ASP A 73 -9.50 -3.08 19.65
N THR A 74 -8.93 -4.18 19.13
CA THR A 74 -9.01 -4.51 17.70
C THR A 74 -10.00 -5.65 17.44
N ILE A 75 -11.00 -5.41 16.59
CA ILE A 75 -12.00 -6.40 16.19
C ILE A 75 -11.83 -6.70 14.70
N ASN A 76 -11.82 -7.99 14.34
CA ASN A 76 -11.75 -8.40 12.93
C ASN A 76 -13.08 -8.97 12.46
N ILE A 77 -13.61 -8.42 11.37
CA ILE A 77 -14.82 -8.90 10.71
C ILE A 77 -14.44 -9.28 9.28
N SER A 78 -14.65 -10.54 8.91
CA SER A 78 -14.46 -11.04 7.54
C SER A 78 -15.79 -11.39 6.90
N ALA A 79 -15.96 -11.05 5.61
CA ALA A 79 -17.20 -11.35 4.88
C ALA A 79 -17.55 -12.84 4.91
N SER A 80 -16.57 -13.74 4.78
CA SER A 80 -16.76 -15.21 4.78
C SER A 80 -17.36 -15.76 6.08
N SER A 81 -17.36 -15.00 7.17
CA SER A 81 -17.89 -15.39 8.48
C SER A 81 -19.01 -14.46 8.98
N SER A 82 -19.50 -13.55 8.15
CA SER A 82 -20.43 -12.48 8.56
C SER A 82 -21.81 -12.59 7.91
N SER A 83 -22.76 -11.79 8.42
CA SER A 83 -24.11 -11.60 7.90
C SER A 83 -24.18 -11.08 6.45
N VAL A 84 -23.07 -10.60 5.89
CA VAL A 84 -22.96 -10.23 4.47
C VAL A 84 -23.23 -11.42 3.55
N VAL A 85 -22.89 -12.66 3.98
CA VAL A 85 -23.25 -13.89 3.26
C VAL A 85 -24.77 -14.08 3.18
N LYS A 86 -25.53 -13.48 4.09
CA LYS A 86 -27.00 -13.51 4.13
C LYS A 86 -27.64 -12.39 3.30
N GLY A 87 -26.87 -11.66 2.49
CA GLY A 87 -27.39 -10.63 1.57
C GLY A 87 -27.60 -9.25 2.20
N GLU A 88 -27.00 -8.98 3.35
CA GLU A 88 -27.03 -7.67 4.00
C GLU A 88 -26.37 -6.60 3.12
N THR A 89 -26.99 -5.42 3.02
CA THR A 89 -26.42 -4.31 2.25
C THR A 89 -25.19 -3.73 2.97
N LEU A 90 -24.31 -3.05 2.23
CA LEU A 90 -23.20 -2.31 2.85
C LEU A 90 -23.72 -1.24 3.83
N GLU A 91 -24.89 -0.66 3.55
CA GLU A 91 -25.53 0.35 4.41
C GLU A 91 -25.99 -0.26 5.74
N ASP A 92 -26.65 -1.42 5.72
CA ASP A 92 -27.09 -2.09 6.94
C ASP A 92 -25.90 -2.55 7.76
N THR A 93 -24.87 -3.08 7.10
CA THR A 93 -23.60 -3.44 7.75
C THR A 93 -22.97 -2.21 8.42
N ALA A 94 -23.00 -1.05 7.75
CA ALA A 94 -22.48 0.21 8.27
C ALA A 94 -23.24 0.65 9.53
N LYS A 95 -24.58 0.63 9.50
CA LYS A 95 -25.43 0.99 10.65
C LYS A 95 -25.22 0.04 11.83
N ASN A 96 -25.12 -1.25 11.57
CA ASN A 96 -24.85 -2.26 12.59
C ASN A 96 -23.48 -2.05 13.24
N ILE A 97 -22.45 -1.75 12.46
CA ILE A 97 -21.13 -1.43 12.99
C ILE A 97 -21.16 -0.08 13.74
N GLU A 98 -21.85 0.93 13.23
CA GLU A 98 -21.97 2.24 13.91
C GLU A 98 -22.64 2.13 15.27
N ALA A 99 -23.65 1.25 15.42
CA ALA A 99 -24.30 0.97 16.69
C ALA A 99 -23.36 0.35 17.75
N MET A 100 -22.22 -0.21 17.33
CA MET A 100 -21.16 -0.69 18.23
C MET A 100 -20.20 0.43 18.65
N HIS A 101 -20.38 1.65 18.15
CA HIS A 101 -19.59 2.85 18.45
C HIS A 101 -18.06 2.67 18.26
N PRO A 102 -17.58 2.20 17.09
CA PRO A 102 -16.15 2.16 16.83
C PRO A 102 -15.55 3.56 16.70
N ASP A 103 -14.28 3.72 17.06
CA ASP A 103 -13.54 4.96 16.81
C ASP A 103 -12.98 4.99 15.38
N ILE A 104 -12.54 3.83 14.87
CA ILE A 104 -11.93 3.70 13.54
C ILE A 104 -12.44 2.44 12.84
N ILE A 105 -12.75 2.57 11.55
CA ILE A 105 -12.99 1.45 10.65
C ILE A 105 -11.86 1.38 9.62
N VAL A 106 -11.20 0.23 9.54
CA VAL A 106 -10.25 -0.10 8.48
C VAL A 106 -10.96 -1.03 7.51
N MET A 107 -11.25 -0.56 6.30
CA MET A 107 -12.06 -1.33 5.35
C MET A 107 -11.28 -1.75 4.11
N ARG A 108 -11.50 -2.99 3.68
CA ARG A 108 -11.13 -3.47 2.35
C ARG A 108 -12.37 -4.02 1.64
N HIS A 109 -12.65 -3.52 0.43
CA HIS A 109 -13.86 -3.86 -0.32
C HIS A 109 -13.57 -4.05 -1.81
N SER A 110 -14.41 -4.82 -2.52
CA SER A 110 -14.24 -5.11 -3.95
C SER A 110 -14.74 -3.97 -4.86
N ALA A 111 -15.76 -3.23 -4.42
CA ALA A 111 -16.24 -2.05 -5.11
C ALA A 111 -15.37 -0.81 -4.80
N SER A 112 -14.91 -0.13 -5.86
CA SER A 112 -14.30 1.19 -5.77
C SER A 112 -15.27 2.21 -5.17
N GLY A 113 -14.79 3.09 -4.29
CA GLY A 113 -15.59 4.12 -3.63
C GLY A 113 -16.41 3.62 -2.43
N ALA A 114 -16.33 2.34 -2.07
CA ALA A 114 -17.01 1.82 -0.88
C ALA A 114 -16.53 2.51 0.41
N CYS A 115 -15.23 2.80 0.51
CA CYS A 115 -14.65 3.50 1.65
C CYS A 115 -15.18 4.93 1.77
N ASP A 116 -15.29 5.66 0.65
CA ASP A 116 -15.92 6.98 0.60
C ASP A 116 -17.39 6.92 0.99
N TYR A 117 -18.12 5.92 0.50
CA TYR A 117 -19.53 5.72 0.82
C TYR A 117 -19.76 5.58 2.33
N LEU A 118 -18.91 4.81 3.03
CA LEU A 118 -18.95 4.70 4.50
C LEU A 118 -18.53 5.99 5.20
N ALA A 119 -17.45 6.63 4.75
CA ALA A 119 -16.91 7.84 5.37
C ALA A 119 -17.93 8.99 5.40
N GLN A 120 -18.80 9.08 4.39
CA GLN A 120 -19.87 10.08 4.33
C GLN A 120 -21.03 9.83 5.29
N ARG A 121 -21.20 8.60 5.80
CA ARG A 121 -22.35 8.17 6.58
C ARG A 121 -22.03 7.91 8.05
N LEU A 122 -20.78 7.56 8.33
CA LEU A 122 -20.34 7.16 9.65
C LEU A 122 -19.65 8.30 10.39
N LYS A 123 -19.90 8.38 11.70
CA LYS A 123 -19.22 9.36 12.56
C LYS A 123 -17.75 9.04 12.80
N CYS A 124 -17.38 7.76 12.83
CA CYS A 124 -16.01 7.29 13.07
C CYS A 124 -15.04 7.62 11.91
N SER A 125 -13.74 7.50 12.19
CA SER A 125 -12.70 7.63 11.15
C SER A 125 -12.69 6.39 10.25
N VAL A 126 -12.36 6.56 8.97
CA VAL A 126 -12.32 5.47 7.98
C VAL A 126 -10.97 5.45 7.29
N ILE A 127 -10.34 4.27 7.26
CA ILE A 127 -9.08 4.03 6.56
C ILE A 127 -9.32 3.01 5.45
N ASN A 128 -8.99 3.40 4.21
CA ASN A 128 -9.03 2.52 3.06
C ASN A 128 -7.82 1.56 3.06
N ALA A 129 -8.09 0.28 3.32
CA ALA A 129 -7.16 -0.84 3.19
C ALA A 129 -7.22 -1.51 1.80
N GLY A 130 -7.91 -0.88 0.86
CA GLY A 130 -7.96 -1.22 -0.55
C GLY A 130 -9.41 -1.35 -1.06
N ASP A 131 -9.78 -0.56 -2.06
CA ASP A 131 -11.11 -0.61 -2.69
C ASP A 131 -11.01 -0.91 -4.19
N GLY A 132 -11.53 -2.06 -4.63
CA GLY A 132 -11.56 -2.47 -6.03
C GLY A 132 -10.23 -2.32 -6.78
N THR A 133 -10.20 -1.48 -7.82
CA THR A 133 -8.98 -1.08 -8.53
C THR A 133 -8.65 0.39 -8.31
N HIS A 134 -9.27 1.04 -7.32
CA HIS A 134 -9.19 2.47 -7.07
C HIS A 134 -7.89 2.86 -6.36
N GLU A 135 -7.78 2.67 -5.05
CA GLU A 135 -6.59 3.04 -4.28
C GLU A 135 -6.25 2.04 -3.17
N HIS A 136 -5.01 2.11 -2.67
CA HIS A 136 -4.55 1.46 -1.43
C HIS A 136 -3.55 2.37 -0.71
N PRO A 137 -4.03 3.42 -0.01
CA PRO A 137 -3.16 4.50 0.49
C PRO A 137 -2.10 4.01 1.48
N SER A 138 -2.45 3.15 2.42
CA SER A 138 -1.47 2.62 3.39
C SER A 138 -0.33 1.80 2.74
N GLN A 139 -0.55 1.19 1.57
CA GLN A 139 0.50 0.49 0.82
C GLN A 139 1.42 1.50 0.11
N ALA A 140 0.88 2.53 -0.53
CA ALA A 140 1.73 3.55 -1.15
C ALA A 140 2.57 4.32 -0.12
N LEU A 141 2.00 4.61 1.05
CA LEU A 141 2.72 5.27 2.14
C LEU A 141 3.85 4.40 2.69
N LEU A 142 3.64 3.10 2.88
CA LEU A 142 4.72 2.21 3.36
C LEU A 142 5.79 1.96 2.29
N ASP A 143 5.42 1.97 1.00
CA ASP A 143 6.37 1.85 -0.10
C ASP A 143 7.29 3.08 -0.14
N VAL A 144 6.70 4.28 -0.11
CA VAL A 144 7.44 5.55 -0.04
C VAL A 144 8.26 5.68 1.23
N PHE A 145 7.72 5.26 2.39
CA PHE A 145 8.48 5.26 3.64
C PHE A 145 9.73 4.37 3.53
N THR A 146 9.60 3.21 2.90
CA THR A 146 10.73 2.31 2.65
C THR A 146 11.75 2.95 1.70
N ILE A 147 11.30 3.55 0.60
CA ILE A 147 12.19 4.27 -0.32
C ILE A 147 12.95 5.38 0.41
N ARG A 148 12.26 6.19 1.21
CA ARG A 148 12.87 7.29 1.99
C ARG A 148 13.95 6.80 2.96
N GLN A 149 13.77 5.63 3.56
CA GLN A 149 14.79 5.06 4.46
C GLN A 149 16.08 4.65 3.75
N HIS A 150 15.97 4.17 2.51
CA HIS A 150 17.09 3.67 1.73
C HIS A 150 17.74 4.73 0.83
N LYS A 151 16.98 5.77 0.45
CA LYS A 151 17.41 6.83 -0.48
C LYS A 151 17.44 8.23 0.13
N GLU A 152 17.12 8.34 1.42
CA GLU A 152 17.06 9.57 2.24
C GLU A 152 15.95 10.56 1.85
N LYS A 153 15.71 10.76 0.55
CA LYS A 153 14.66 11.62 -0.01
C LYS A 153 13.95 10.96 -1.18
N ILE A 154 12.80 11.51 -1.55
CA ILE A 154 12.00 11.03 -2.71
C ILE A 154 12.20 11.94 -3.92
N GLU A 155 12.39 13.24 -3.68
CA GLU A 155 12.58 14.24 -4.73
C GLU A 155 13.78 13.93 -5.63
N GLY A 156 13.55 13.95 -6.94
CA GLY A 156 14.57 13.70 -7.95
C GLY A 156 14.87 12.22 -8.22
N LEU A 157 14.28 11.28 -7.46
CA LEU A 157 14.41 9.86 -7.75
C LEU A 157 13.61 9.47 -8.99
N THR A 158 14.10 8.48 -9.74
CA THR A 158 13.34 7.78 -10.76
C THR A 158 12.92 6.41 -10.25
N VAL A 159 11.61 6.14 -10.24
CA VAL A 159 11.01 4.90 -9.75
C VAL A 159 10.25 4.20 -10.87
N THR A 160 10.59 2.95 -11.14
CA THR A 160 9.85 2.12 -12.11
C THR A 160 8.91 1.16 -11.38
N ILE A 161 7.64 1.15 -11.78
CA ILE A 161 6.64 0.20 -11.31
C ILE A 161 6.30 -0.76 -12.47
N ALA A 162 6.53 -2.06 -12.30
CA ALA A 162 6.41 -3.02 -13.40
C ALA A 162 5.55 -4.24 -13.04
N GLY A 163 4.58 -4.57 -13.90
CA GLY A 163 3.80 -5.81 -13.80
C GLY A 163 2.35 -5.70 -14.24
N ASP A 164 1.43 -6.37 -13.54
CA ASP A 164 -0.02 -6.31 -13.84
C ASP A 164 -0.62 -4.98 -13.37
N VAL A 165 -0.51 -3.95 -14.21
CA VAL A 165 -1.00 -2.60 -13.88
C VAL A 165 -2.52 -2.52 -13.93
N THR A 166 -3.16 -3.21 -14.88
CA THR A 166 -4.62 -3.24 -15.06
C THR A 166 -5.39 -3.60 -13.78
N HIS A 167 -4.87 -4.54 -12.99
CA HIS A 167 -5.57 -5.06 -11.80
C HIS A 167 -4.97 -4.58 -10.48
N SER A 168 -3.96 -3.70 -10.52
CA SER A 168 -3.24 -3.28 -9.32
C SER A 168 -3.72 -1.92 -8.81
N ARG A 169 -4.50 -1.95 -7.72
CA ARG A 169 -4.86 -0.75 -6.94
C ARG A 169 -3.64 -0.04 -6.31
N VAL A 170 -2.51 -0.73 -6.21
CA VAL A 170 -1.26 -0.20 -5.63
C VAL A 170 -0.57 0.77 -6.60
N VAL A 171 -0.72 0.58 -7.92
CA VAL A 171 -0.04 1.40 -8.93
C VAL A 171 -0.52 2.85 -8.86
N ARG A 172 -1.84 3.07 -8.87
CA ARG A 172 -2.40 4.43 -8.86
C ARG A 172 -1.97 5.21 -7.63
N SER A 173 -2.11 4.62 -6.44
CA SER A 173 -1.70 5.27 -5.19
C SER A 173 -0.20 5.56 -5.14
N ASN A 174 0.65 4.66 -5.65
CA ASN A 174 2.09 4.92 -5.73
C ASN A 174 2.45 6.01 -6.73
N ILE A 175 1.82 6.06 -7.90
CA ILE A 175 2.03 7.16 -8.86
C ILE A 175 1.70 8.50 -8.18
N TYR A 176 0.51 8.62 -7.56
CA TYR A 176 0.14 9.85 -6.86
C TYR A 176 1.10 10.21 -5.73
N CYS A 177 1.50 9.25 -4.90
CA CYS A 177 2.39 9.51 -3.77
C CYS A 177 3.77 9.97 -4.22
N LEU A 178 4.40 9.22 -5.15
CA LEU A 178 5.74 9.49 -5.63
C LEU A 178 5.84 10.81 -6.40
N THR A 179 4.88 11.07 -7.30
CA THR A 179 4.85 12.32 -8.09
C THR A 179 4.64 13.54 -7.21
N LYS A 180 3.75 13.48 -6.21
CA LYS A 180 3.56 14.57 -5.23
C LYS A 180 4.81 14.89 -4.42
N LEU A 181 5.68 13.90 -4.23
CA LEU A 181 6.94 14.04 -3.50
C LEU A 181 8.15 14.31 -4.43
N GLY A 182 7.90 14.62 -5.71
CA GLY A 182 8.93 15.04 -6.65
C GLY A 182 9.73 13.91 -7.30
N ALA A 183 9.28 12.66 -7.23
CA ALA A 183 9.89 11.56 -7.98
C ALA A 183 9.34 11.48 -9.41
N LYS A 184 10.21 11.06 -10.34
CA LYS A 184 9.84 10.68 -11.70
C LYS A 184 9.36 9.23 -11.70
N VAL A 185 8.12 8.99 -12.12
CA VAL A 185 7.53 7.64 -12.13
C VAL A 185 7.50 7.07 -13.53
N ARG A 186 7.98 5.84 -13.69
CA ARG A 186 7.84 5.03 -14.91
C ARG A 186 6.95 3.83 -14.61
N VAL A 187 6.11 3.46 -15.57
CA VAL A 187 5.25 2.28 -15.50
C VAL A 187 5.58 1.36 -16.65
N ALA A 188 5.80 0.07 -16.37
CA ALA A 188 6.20 -0.89 -17.40
C ALA A 188 5.36 -2.17 -17.37
N GLY A 189 5.07 -2.70 -18.55
CA GLY A 189 4.39 -3.98 -18.69
C GLY A 189 4.01 -4.29 -20.13
N PRO A 190 3.47 -5.50 -20.38
CA PRO A 190 2.87 -5.84 -21.66
C PRO A 190 1.79 -4.82 -22.03
N ARG A 191 1.66 -4.48 -23.32
CA ARG A 191 0.61 -3.54 -23.80
C ARG A 191 -0.80 -3.91 -23.33
N THR A 192 -1.08 -5.21 -23.25
CA THR A 192 -2.34 -5.79 -22.76
C THR A 192 -2.59 -5.54 -21.26
N MET A 193 -1.55 -5.21 -20.49
CA MET A 193 -1.60 -4.94 -19.06
C MET A 193 -1.41 -3.45 -18.72
N LEU A 194 -1.35 -2.58 -19.73
CA LEU A 194 -1.21 -1.13 -19.59
C LEU A 194 -2.52 -0.44 -19.99
N PRO A 195 -3.35 -0.01 -19.02
CA PRO A 195 -4.55 0.75 -19.31
C PRO A 195 -4.25 2.04 -20.08
N PRO A 196 -5.12 2.44 -21.03
CA PRO A 196 -4.92 3.67 -21.77
C PRO A 196 -5.02 4.91 -20.86
N GLY A 197 -4.17 5.90 -21.10
CA GLY A 197 -4.18 7.18 -20.39
C GLY A 197 -3.55 7.15 -19.01
N LEU A 198 -2.73 6.14 -18.69
CA LEU A 198 -1.89 6.10 -17.48
C LEU A 198 -1.01 7.35 -17.35
N GLU A 199 -0.54 7.90 -18.48
CA GLU A 199 0.30 9.09 -18.56
C GLU A 199 -0.39 10.32 -17.92
N LYS A 200 -1.73 10.37 -17.92
CA LYS A 200 -2.51 11.43 -17.27
C LYS A 200 -2.36 11.45 -15.75
N LEU A 201 -1.81 10.38 -15.17
CA LEU A 201 -1.49 10.31 -13.74
C LEU A 201 -0.11 10.89 -13.42
N GLY A 202 0.65 11.36 -14.43
CA GLY A 202 1.97 11.96 -14.24
C GLY A 202 3.13 10.97 -14.31
N CYS A 203 2.96 9.83 -14.99
CA CYS A 203 4.02 8.85 -15.20
C CYS A 203 4.38 8.68 -16.69
N GLU A 204 5.56 8.12 -16.95
CA GLU A 204 5.97 7.66 -18.28
C GLU A 204 5.63 6.18 -18.44
N VAL A 205 5.12 5.79 -19.61
CA VAL A 205 4.70 4.41 -19.88
C VAL A 205 5.68 3.74 -20.84
N TYR A 206 6.15 2.55 -20.46
CA TYR A 206 7.12 1.75 -21.21
C TYR A 206 6.56 0.37 -21.52
N THR A 207 6.80 -0.10 -22.74
CA THR A 207 6.45 -1.48 -23.15
C THR A 207 7.65 -2.43 -23.11
N ASP A 208 8.86 -1.92 -22.86
CA ASP A 208 10.05 -2.73 -22.63
C ASP A 208 10.55 -2.49 -21.20
N LEU A 209 10.71 -3.57 -20.43
CA LEU A 209 11.21 -3.49 -19.06
C LEU A 209 12.63 -2.93 -19.01
N ARG A 210 13.52 -3.33 -19.92
CA ARG A 210 14.93 -2.93 -19.94
C ARG A 210 15.10 -1.44 -20.15
N GLU A 211 14.25 -0.83 -20.97
CA GLU A 211 14.19 0.61 -21.14
C GLU A 211 13.67 1.29 -19.87
N ALA A 212 12.60 0.75 -19.30
CA ALA A 212 11.97 1.32 -18.11
C ALA A 212 12.91 1.33 -16.89
N ILE A 213 13.71 0.29 -16.69
CA ILE A 213 14.61 0.15 -15.52
C ILE A 213 16.00 0.78 -15.74
N ARG A 214 16.26 1.38 -16.90
CA ARG A 214 17.56 2.00 -17.15
C ARG A 214 17.77 3.23 -16.27
N ASP A 215 18.90 3.28 -15.57
CA ASP A 215 19.33 4.41 -14.71
C ASP A 215 18.30 4.79 -13.63
N VAL A 216 17.49 3.85 -13.15
CA VAL A 216 16.49 4.11 -12.10
C VAL A 216 17.05 3.88 -10.70
N ASP A 217 16.46 4.57 -9.72
CA ASP A 217 16.83 4.49 -8.30
C ASP A 217 16.09 3.36 -7.59
N CYS A 218 14.85 3.06 -8.03
CA CYS A 218 13.99 2.05 -7.42
C CYS A 218 13.22 1.26 -8.50
N ILE A 219 13.08 -0.05 -8.29
CA ILE A 219 12.23 -0.93 -9.11
C ILE A 219 11.18 -1.58 -8.21
N MET A 220 9.91 -1.33 -8.48
CA MET A 220 8.77 -1.93 -7.79
C MET A 220 8.10 -2.96 -8.70
N MET A 221 8.31 -4.25 -8.41
CA MET A 221 7.67 -5.34 -9.14
C MET A 221 6.27 -5.60 -8.60
N LEU A 222 5.32 -5.88 -9.49
CA LEU A 222 3.95 -6.23 -9.17
C LEU A 222 3.67 -7.70 -9.48
N ARG A 223 2.84 -8.30 -8.63
CA ARG A 223 2.40 -9.67 -8.81
C ARG A 223 1.55 -9.82 -10.08
N ILE A 224 1.82 -10.85 -10.86
CA ILE A 224 0.91 -11.31 -11.93
C ILE A 224 -0.27 -12.08 -11.33
N GLN A 225 -1.49 -11.55 -11.50
CA GLN A 225 -2.71 -12.07 -10.87
C GLN A 225 -3.52 -12.93 -11.86
N ARG A 226 -3.06 -14.16 -12.11
CA ARG A 226 -3.75 -15.09 -13.04
C ARG A 226 -5.22 -15.30 -12.69
N GLU A 227 -5.53 -15.32 -11.40
CA GLU A 227 -6.89 -15.50 -10.89
C GLU A 227 -7.86 -14.38 -11.30
N ARG A 228 -7.37 -13.23 -11.76
CA ARG A 228 -8.19 -12.10 -12.24
C ARG A 228 -8.18 -11.93 -13.75
N GLN A 229 -7.35 -12.69 -14.45
CA GLN A 229 -7.21 -12.62 -15.90
C GLN A 229 -8.31 -13.43 -16.57
N GLY A 230 -9.50 -12.85 -16.71
CA GLY A 230 -10.62 -13.46 -17.43
C GLY A 230 -10.36 -13.61 -18.94
N LYS A 231 -9.47 -12.78 -19.52
CA LYS A 231 -8.96 -12.88 -20.90
C LYS A 231 -7.44 -13.07 -20.87
N THR A 232 -6.90 -13.78 -21.86
CA THR A 232 -5.46 -14.06 -22.00
C THR A 232 -4.67 -12.77 -22.22
N LEU A 233 -4.26 -12.11 -21.14
CA LEU A 233 -3.46 -10.87 -21.21
C LEU A 233 -1.99 -11.14 -21.55
N ILE A 234 -1.50 -12.35 -21.30
CA ILE A 234 -0.13 -12.77 -21.63
C ILE A 234 -0.17 -14.20 -22.18
N PRO A 235 0.68 -14.58 -23.15
CA PRO A 235 0.62 -15.91 -23.75
C PRO A 235 1.08 -17.00 -22.77
N SER A 236 2.09 -16.75 -21.94
CA SER A 236 2.50 -17.64 -20.86
C SER A 236 3.28 -16.90 -19.76
N LEU A 237 3.31 -17.49 -18.55
CA LEU A 237 4.17 -17.00 -17.46
C LEU A 237 5.66 -17.07 -17.81
N ARG A 238 6.07 -18.07 -18.61
CA ARG A 238 7.46 -18.24 -19.03
C ARG A 238 7.91 -17.11 -19.95
N GLU A 239 7.04 -16.72 -20.87
CA GLU A 239 7.26 -15.58 -21.74
C GLU A 239 7.30 -14.27 -20.95
N TYR A 240 6.33 -14.09 -20.05
CA TYR A 240 6.32 -12.93 -19.16
C TYR A 240 7.62 -12.83 -18.35
N ALA A 241 8.08 -13.93 -17.74
CA ALA A 241 9.33 -13.96 -16.99
C ALA A 241 10.55 -13.58 -17.83
N ARG A 242 10.58 -14.01 -19.10
CA ARG A 242 11.68 -13.73 -20.02
C ARG A 242 11.76 -12.24 -20.41
N PHE A 243 10.62 -11.62 -20.68
CA PHE A 243 10.58 -10.25 -21.22
C PHE A 243 10.35 -9.17 -20.16
N TYR A 244 9.60 -9.49 -19.10
CA TYR A 244 9.18 -8.55 -18.06
C TYR A 244 9.53 -9.01 -16.63
N GLY A 245 10.20 -10.16 -16.48
CA GLY A 245 10.73 -10.58 -15.18
C GLY A 245 12.04 -9.87 -14.83
N LEU A 246 12.15 -9.40 -13.59
CA LEU A 246 13.39 -8.83 -13.06
C LEU A 246 14.36 -9.96 -12.69
N ASN A 247 15.60 -9.87 -13.17
CA ASN A 247 16.63 -10.92 -13.03
C ASN A 247 18.04 -10.31 -12.88
N PRO A 248 19.07 -11.12 -12.56
CA PRO A 248 20.42 -10.59 -12.30
C PRO A 248 21.10 -9.95 -13.53
N GLU A 249 20.63 -10.23 -14.75
CA GLU A 249 21.19 -9.63 -15.96
C GLU A 249 20.63 -8.23 -16.18
N ASN A 250 19.31 -8.07 -16.14
CA ASN A 250 18.66 -6.80 -16.46
C ASN A 250 18.68 -5.79 -15.31
N ILE A 251 18.75 -6.23 -14.04
CA ILE A 251 18.87 -5.31 -12.90
C ILE A 251 20.13 -4.44 -12.97
N LYS A 252 21.19 -4.92 -13.65
CA LYS A 252 22.44 -4.18 -13.89
C LYS A 252 22.27 -2.94 -14.79
N LEU A 253 21.11 -2.79 -15.44
CA LEU A 253 20.77 -1.59 -16.22
C LEU A 253 20.31 -0.43 -15.32
N ALA A 254 19.88 -0.72 -14.10
CA ALA A 254 19.55 0.31 -13.11
C ALA A 254 20.82 0.86 -12.47
N LYS A 255 20.68 1.87 -11.60
CA LYS A 255 21.82 2.41 -10.87
C LYS A 255 22.44 1.36 -9.95
N PRO A 256 23.76 1.43 -9.66
CA PRO A 256 24.44 0.43 -8.82
C PRO A 256 23.84 0.27 -7.41
N ASP A 257 23.24 1.32 -6.86
CA ASP A 257 22.63 1.37 -5.55
C ASP A 257 21.10 1.14 -5.59
N VAL A 258 20.54 0.65 -6.70
CA VAL A 258 19.10 0.42 -6.89
C VAL A 258 18.51 -0.43 -5.76
N ILE A 259 17.29 -0.10 -5.33
CA ILE A 259 16.50 -0.93 -4.43
C ILE A 259 15.30 -1.57 -5.15
N VAL A 260 14.95 -2.78 -4.74
CA VAL A 260 13.85 -3.58 -5.29
C VAL A 260 12.75 -3.73 -4.26
N LEU A 261 11.56 -3.28 -4.63
CA LEU A 261 10.33 -3.34 -3.86
C LEU A 261 9.35 -4.33 -4.49
N HIS A 262 8.50 -4.93 -3.66
CA HIS A 262 7.38 -5.73 -4.12
C HIS A 262 6.30 -5.79 -3.02
N PRO A 263 5.04 -5.39 -3.30
CA PRO A 263 3.97 -5.45 -2.30
C PRO A 263 3.58 -6.89 -1.91
N GLY A 264 4.12 -7.90 -2.60
CA GLY A 264 3.80 -9.33 -2.55
C GLY A 264 2.33 -9.70 -2.73
N PRO A 265 1.98 -10.99 -2.51
CA PRO A 265 2.91 -12.11 -2.45
C PRO A 265 3.64 -12.22 -3.80
N MET A 266 4.88 -12.70 -3.78
CA MET A 266 5.71 -12.79 -4.99
C MET A 266 5.50 -14.14 -5.68
N ASN A 267 5.39 -14.15 -7.00
CA ASN A 267 5.56 -15.33 -7.80
C ASN A 267 7.02 -15.40 -8.27
N ARG A 268 7.84 -16.14 -7.53
CA ARG A 268 9.26 -16.35 -7.87
C ARG A 268 9.38 -17.06 -9.22
N GLY A 269 10.30 -16.60 -10.06
CA GLY A 269 10.50 -17.09 -11.42
C GLY A 269 9.49 -16.56 -12.44
N VAL A 270 8.62 -15.62 -12.05
CA VAL A 270 7.68 -14.93 -12.94
C VAL A 270 8.04 -13.45 -13.03
N GLU A 271 7.49 -12.60 -12.17
CA GLU A 271 7.84 -11.17 -12.14
C GLU A 271 9.21 -10.88 -11.54
N ILE A 272 9.72 -11.77 -10.70
CA ILE A 272 11.02 -11.61 -10.04
C ILE A 272 11.74 -12.96 -9.91
N SER A 273 13.02 -13.01 -10.24
CA SER A 273 13.83 -14.20 -10.02
C SER A 273 14.14 -14.39 -8.52
N SER A 274 14.34 -15.63 -8.08
CA SER A 274 14.73 -15.88 -6.68
C SER A 274 16.04 -15.19 -6.30
N GLN A 275 16.99 -15.13 -7.23
CA GLN A 275 18.29 -14.47 -7.00
C GLN A 275 18.16 -12.96 -6.75
N VAL A 276 17.19 -12.30 -7.39
CA VAL A 276 16.93 -10.88 -7.11
C VAL A 276 16.12 -10.73 -5.82
N ALA A 277 15.12 -11.59 -5.62
CA ALA A 277 14.28 -11.56 -4.40
C ALA A 277 15.08 -11.82 -3.12
N ASP A 278 16.15 -12.60 -3.19
CA ASP A 278 17.06 -12.88 -2.07
C ASP A 278 18.40 -12.12 -2.19
N GLY A 279 18.50 -11.23 -3.18
CA GLY A 279 19.72 -10.50 -3.53
C GLY A 279 19.93 -9.23 -2.68
N PRO A 280 21.08 -8.56 -2.86
CA PRO A 280 21.46 -7.40 -2.04
C PRO A 280 20.59 -6.16 -2.27
N HIS A 281 19.87 -6.07 -3.40
CA HIS A 281 19.02 -4.93 -3.73
C HIS A 281 17.61 -5.03 -3.10
N ASN A 282 17.25 -6.18 -2.53
CA ASN A 282 15.89 -6.44 -2.04
C ASN A 282 15.61 -5.73 -0.71
N VAL A 283 14.49 -4.99 -0.64
CA VAL A 283 13.99 -4.33 0.59
C VAL A 283 12.55 -4.75 0.95
N ILE A 284 12.08 -5.90 0.44
CA ILE A 284 10.69 -6.36 0.59
C ILE A 284 10.33 -6.67 2.06
N LEU A 285 11.27 -7.21 2.84
CA LEU A 285 11.02 -7.45 4.27
C LEU A 285 10.92 -6.15 5.07
N ASP A 286 11.72 -5.15 4.70
CA ASP A 286 11.63 -3.81 5.28
C ASP A 286 10.26 -3.20 4.98
N GLN A 287 9.70 -3.39 3.77
CA GLN A 287 8.32 -2.96 3.46
C GLN A 287 7.30 -3.60 4.39
N VAL A 288 7.45 -4.89 4.73
CA VAL A 288 6.53 -5.58 5.64
C VAL A 288 6.61 -4.97 7.05
N GLU A 289 7.81 -4.73 7.56
CA GLU A 289 8.01 -4.10 8.87
C GLU A 289 7.47 -2.66 8.90
N ASN A 290 7.85 -1.87 7.91
CA ASN A 290 7.42 -0.50 7.69
C ASN A 290 5.90 -0.39 7.55
N GLY A 291 5.27 -1.41 6.99
CA GLY A 291 3.83 -1.52 6.93
C GLY A 291 3.14 -1.50 8.28
N VAL A 292 3.77 -1.98 9.36
CA VAL A 292 3.17 -1.87 10.70
C VAL A 292 3.35 -0.45 11.23
N ALA A 293 4.53 0.15 11.06
CA ALA A 293 4.83 1.50 11.54
C ALA A 293 3.93 2.57 10.89
N VAL A 294 3.78 2.51 9.56
CA VAL A 294 2.88 3.42 8.82
C VAL A 294 1.44 3.24 9.27
N ARG A 295 0.98 2.01 9.47
CA ARG A 295 -0.39 1.76 9.93
C ARG A 295 -0.60 2.23 11.36
N MET A 296 0.40 2.14 12.24
CA MET A 296 0.35 2.76 13.57
C MET A 296 0.20 4.28 13.46
N ALA A 297 1.00 4.92 12.60
CA ALA A 297 0.88 6.35 12.35
C ALA A 297 -0.51 6.74 11.86
N LEU A 298 -1.07 6.03 10.89
CA LEU A 298 -2.41 6.30 10.37
C LEU A 298 -3.49 6.19 11.45
N LEU A 299 -3.49 5.11 12.25
CA LEU A 299 -4.49 4.92 13.32
C LEU A 299 -4.37 6.02 14.38
N TYR A 300 -3.15 6.39 14.72
CA TYR A 300 -2.88 7.44 15.70
C TYR A 300 -3.35 8.82 15.21
N LEU A 301 -2.99 9.19 13.99
CA LEU A 301 -3.30 10.49 13.41
C LEU A 301 -4.80 10.70 13.20
N VAL A 302 -5.53 9.71 12.66
CA VAL A 302 -7.00 9.82 12.47
C VAL A 302 -7.78 9.80 13.79
N SER A 303 -7.11 9.52 14.91
CA SER A 303 -7.69 9.61 16.26
C SER A 303 -7.43 10.96 16.94
N GLY A 304 -6.84 11.92 16.22
CA GLY A 304 -6.49 13.25 16.73
C GLY A 304 -5.12 13.32 17.42
N GLY A 305 -4.22 12.38 17.12
CA GLY A 305 -2.84 12.39 17.62
C GLY A 305 -1.93 13.44 16.98
N GLU A 306 -0.96 13.94 17.73
CA GLU A 306 0.13 14.82 17.26
C GLU A 306 1.48 14.05 17.27
N PRO A 307 2.44 14.33 16.37
CA PRO A 307 3.69 13.58 16.29
C PRO A 307 4.36 13.48 17.64
N LEU A 308 4.79 12.26 17.99
CA LEU A 308 5.55 12.03 19.21
C LEU A 308 6.82 12.88 19.13
N GLN A 309 6.91 13.93 19.94
CA GLN A 309 8.11 14.75 20.05
C GLN A 309 9.27 13.83 20.47
N GLN A 310 10.32 13.81 19.65
CA GLN A 310 11.58 13.19 20.03
C GLN A 310 12.21 14.11 21.08
N ASN A 311 12.31 13.61 22.32
CA ASN A 311 13.17 14.21 23.34
C ASN A 311 14.62 13.81 23.08
#